data_AF-A0AAU3N125-F1
#
_entry.id   AF-A0AAU3N125-F1
#
_cell.length_a   1.000
_cell.length_b   1.000
_cell.length_c   1.000
_cell.angle_alpha   90.00
_cell.angle_beta   90.00
_cell.angle_gamma   90.00
#
_symmetry.space_group_name_H-M   'P 1'
#
loop_
_entity.id
_entity.type
_entity.pdbx_description
1 polymer ?
#
loop_
_entity_poly.entity_id
_entity_poly.type
_entity_poly.pdbx_seq_one_letter_code
_entity_poly.pdbx_strand_id
1 'polypeptide(L)'
;MSDPPKPHATATLAACRAAGVTPVLITGDHPATARAIAKRVGLLHGDHAQEHVVTGPDVAAGRVADLTAVRVFARTTPQQKLAIVEAWRSRGEITAMTGDGVNDGPALRQADIGVAMGRRGTEVARQAADLVLTDDELATVVAAVEEGRRVYDNIRRFLVYGLAGGTAEILVMLAGPLLGLTLPLRAGQILWINLLTHGLTGVAMGAEPVVPGAMHRPPRPPGQQILGGGAWHRMLFLATVVAASSLGAGVVARHWGLPWQSVLFLALLATQLGVVLGLRTRLLTRQNLFLPLSVLASVLLAGAALYIPFLRSVLETEPLGWAGVGLAAVAAVTGCAAARLSRAILRTPPRR
;
A
#
# COMPACT_ATOMS: atom_id res chain seq x y z
N MET A 1 26.15 1.01 37.02
CA MET A 1 25.32 -0.02 36.37
C MET A 1 25.08 0.41 34.93
N SER A 2 25.27 -0.49 33.95
CA SER A 2 25.01 -0.23 32.53
C SER A 2 23.70 -0.90 32.16
N ASP A 3 22.80 -0.20 31.47
CA ASP A 3 21.64 -0.83 30.82
C ASP A 3 22.15 -1.57 29.57
N PRO A 4 22.09 -2.91 29.50
CA PRO A 4 22.56 -3.64 28.33
C PRO A 4 21.61 -3.41 27.16
N PRO A 5 22.13 -3.28 25.91
CA PRO A 5 21.27 -3.23 24.74
C PRO A 5 20.45 -4.51 24.63
N LYS A 6 19.17 -4.36 24.24
CA LYS A 6 18.26 -5.49 24.05
C LYS A 6 18.85 -6.53 23.08
N PRO A 7 18.61 -7.84 23.28
CA PRO A 7 19.15 -8.90 22.42
C PRO A 7 18.86 -8.69 20.92
N HIS A 8 17.70 -8.10 20.62
CA HIS A 8 17.23 -7.89 19.25
C HIS A 8 17.67 -6.54 18.64
N ALA A 9 18.29 -5.64 19.40
CA ALA A 9 18.59 -4.27 18.95
C ALA A 9 19.44 -4.24 17.66
N THR A 10 20.46 -5.10 17.58
CA THR A 10 21.33 -5.20 16.39
C THR A 10 20.55 -5.67 15.17
N ALA A 11 19.68 -6.69 15.32
CA ALA A 11 18.85 -7.19 14.23
C ALA A 11 17.82 -6.15 13.78
N THR A 12 17.21 -5.42 14.71
CA THR A 12 16.27 -4.32 14.42
C THR A 12 16.94 -3.21 13.62
N LEU A 13 18.14 -2.76 14.02
CA LEU A 13 18.87 -1.73 13.29
C LEU A 13 19.30 -2.20 11.88
N ALA A 14 19.70 -3.47 11.75
CA ALA A 14 19.99 -4.06 10.45
C ALA A 14 18.75 -4.08 9.55
N ALA A 15 17.58 -4.45 10.08
CA ALA A 15 16.32 -4.44 9.34
C ALA A 15 15.89 -3.03 8.92
N CYS A 16 16.04 -2.03 9.80
CA CYS A 16 15.83 -0.62 9.44
C CYS A 16 16.69 -0.21 8.25
N ARG A 17 18.00 -0.51 8.29
CA ARG A 17 18.92 -0.17 7.21
C ARG A 17 18.61 -0.91 5.90
N ALA A 18 18.27 -2.20 5.97
CA ALA A 18 17.85 -2.96 4.81
C ALA A 18 16.60 -2.34 4.15
N ALA A 19 15.69 -1.78 4.97
CA ALA A 19 14.52 -1.05 4.50
C ALA A 19 14.81 0.39 4.04
N GLY A 20 16.07 0.85 4.08
CA GLY A 20 16.47 2.22 3.78
C GLY A 20 16.01 3.25 4.81
N VAL A 21 15.70 2.82 6.03
CA VAL A 21 15.38 3.70 7.17
C VAL A 21 16.67 4.03 7.91
N THR A 22 16.91 5.32 8.17
CA THR A 22 18.10 5.79 8.87
C THR A 22 17.86 5.82 10.38
N PRO A 23 18.47 4.91 11.17
CA PRO A 23 18.37 4.99 12.62
C PRO A 23 19.27 6.11 13.18
N VAL A 24 18.74 6.85 14.16
CA VAL A 24 19.45 7.90 14.90
C VAL A 24 19.23 7.66 16.39
N LEU A 25 20.31 7.62 17.18
CA LEU A 25 20.24 7.49 18.63
C LEU A 25 20.26 8.88 19.26
N ILE A 26 19.27 9.18 20.11
CA ILE A 26 19.17 10.43 20.87
C ILE A 26 18.99 10.06 22.34
N THR A 27 19.98 10.35 23.17
CA THR A 27 19.96 9.98 24.61
C THR A 27 20.40 11.12 25.53
N GLY A 28 19.89 11.10 26.76
CA GLY A 28 20.37 11.93 27.87
C GLY A 28 21.66 11.41 28.51
N ASP A 29 22.09 10.20 28.14
CA ASP A 29 23.26 9.54 28.73
C ASP A 29 24.58 10.26 28.42
N HIS A 30 25.61 9.88 29.18
CA HIS A 30 26.97 10.33 28.95
C HIS A 30 27.48 9.91 27.54
N PRO A 31 28.23 10.77 26.83
CA PRO A 31 28.71 10.47 25.47
C PRO A 31 29.51 9.17 25.35
N ALA A 32 30.28 8.83 26.39
CA ALA A 32 31.03 7.56 26.43
C ALA A 32 30.12 6.32 26.43
N THR A 33 29.00 6.38 27.18
CA THR A 33 28.02 5.30 27.26
C THR A 33 27.24 5.18 25.95
N ALA A 34 26.75 6.31 25.42
CA ALA A 34 26.06 6.38 24.14
C ALA A 34 26.92 5.77 23.01
N ARG A 35 28.21 6.10 22.97
CA ARG A 35 29.18 5.52 22.03
C ARG A 35 29.33 4.01 22.20
N ALA A 36 29.50 3.53 23.43
CA ALA A 36 29.69 2.10 23.70
C ALA A 36 28.46 1.29 23.24
N ILE A 37 27.25 1.79 23.55
CA ILE A 37 25.99 1.19 23.11
C ILE A 37 25.91 1.25 21.58
N ALA A 38 26.15 2.41 20.97
CA ALA A 38 26.09 2.60 19.52
C ALA A 38 27.05 1.69 18.75
N LYS A 39 28.28 1.46 19.24
CA LYS A 39 29.20 0.46 18.66
C LYS A 39 28.65 -0.96 18.82
N ARG A 40 28.16 -1.31 20.01
CA ARG A 40 27.68 -2.66 20.34
C ARG A 40 26.47 -3.08 19.50
N VAL A 41 25.56 -2.16 19.21
CA VAL A 41 24.37 -2.41 18.36
C VAL A 41 24.67 -2.21 16.88
N GLY A 42 25.91 -1.85 16.53
CA GLY A 42 26.33 -1.63 15.15
C GLY A 42 25.80 -0.34 14.53
N LEU A 43 25.37 0.65 15.33
CA LEU A 43 24.95 1.98 14.84
C LEU A 43 26.13 2.77 14.28
N LEU A 44 27.29 2.67 14.94
CA LEU A 44 28.58 3.23 14.51
C LEU A 44 29.53 2.09 14.11
N HIS A 45 30.31 2.28 13.05
CA HIS A 45 31.32 1.34 12.57
C HIS A 45 32.72 1.98 12.62
N GLY A 46 33.75 1.19 12.94
CA GLY A 46 35.16 1.62 12.92
C GLY A 46 35.62 2.48 14.12
N ASP A 47 36.87 2.93 14.05
CA ASP A 47 37.53 3.71 15.11
C ASP A 47 37.32 5.23 15.01
N HIS A 48 36.79 5.75 13.89
CA HIS A 48 36.35 7.15 13.74
C HIS A 48 35.11 7.51 14.57
N ALA A 49 34.61 6.58 15.39
CA ALA A 49 33.41 6.75 16.22
C ALA A 49 33.49 7.88 17.27
N GLN A 50 34.66 8.46 17.55
CA GLN A 50 34.75 9.65 18.40
C GLN A 50 34.22 10.91 17.72
N GLU A 51 34.37 11.04 16.40
CA GLU A 51 33.90 12.20 15.62
C GLU A 51 32.40 12.15 15.32
N HIS A 52 31.74 11.02 15.61
CA HIS A 52 30.35 10.76 15.23
C HIS A 52 29.33 10.86 16.40
N VAL A 53 29.79 11.17 17.62
CA VAL A 53 28.91 11.43 18.77
C VAL A 53 28.90 12.92 19.05
N VAL A 54 27.74 13.54 18.87
CA VAL A 54 27.52 14.96 19.14
C VAL A 54 26.87 15.12 20.49
N THR A 55 27.30 16.09 21.28
CA THR A 55 26.67 16.37 22.58
C THR A 55 25.64 17.49 22.48
N GLY A 56 24.65 17.48 23.37
CA GLY A 56 23.68 18.57 23.51
C GLY A 56 24.34 19.97 23.57
N PRO A 57 25.38 20.19 24.38
CA PRO A 57 26.14 21.45 24.37
C PRO A 57 26.74 21.85 23.02
N ASP A 58 27.13 20.89 22.17
CA ASP A 58 27.62 21.19 20.81
C ASP A 58 26.48 21.63 19.89
N VAL A 59 25.30 21.00 20.02
CA VAL A 59 24.07 21.39 19.33
C VAL A 59 23.64 22.80 19.74
N ALA A 60 23.60 23.09 21.04
CA ALA A 60 23.22 24.41 21.56
C ALA A 60 24.18 25.53 21.11
N ALA A 61 25.48 25.22 21.01
CA ALA A 61 26.50 26.16 20.57
C ALA A 61 26.53 26.34 19.04
N GLY A 62 25.67 25.66 18.26
CA GLY A 62 25.68 25.74 16.80
C GLY A 62 26.95 25.17 16.15
N ARG A 63 27.70 24.31 16.86
CA ARG A 63 28.96 23.72 16.36
C ARG A 63 28.74 22.58 15.37
N VAL A 64 27.48 22.23 15.10
CA VAL A 64 27.09 21.16 14.19
C VAL A 64 26.39 21.79 13.00
N ALA A 65 27.08 21.87 11.87
CA ALA A 65 26.54 22.48 10.65
C ALA A 65 25.33 21.72 10.09
N ASP A 66 25.32 20.39 10.24
CA ASP A 66 24.27 19.52 9.75
C ASP A 66 23.89 18.45 10.78
N LEU A 67 22.78 18.64 11.49
CA LEU A 67 22.25 17.66 12.45
C LEU A 67 21.83 16.34 11.77
N THR A 68 21.52 16.35 10.49
CA THR A 68 21.07 15.18 9.73
C THR A 68 22.23 14.27 9.30
N ALA A 69 23.47 14.77 9.31
CA ALA A 69 24.66 13.95 9.10
C ALA A 69 25.03 13.09 10.33
N VAL A 70 24.52 13.45 11.51
CA VAL A 70 24.86 12.81 12.77
C VAL A 70 23.99 11.56 13.01
N ARG A 71 24.55 10.55 13.68
CA ARG A 71 23.83 9.31 14.04
C ARG A 71 23.64 9.11 15.53
N VAL A 72 24.45 9.77 16.37
CA VAL A 72 24.39 9.63 17.82
C VAL A 72 24.47 10.99 18.49
N PHE A 73 23.43 11.31 19.26
CA PHE A 73 23.36 12.49 20.12
C PHE A 73 23.30 12.06 21.58
N ALA A 74 24.13 12.70 22.42
CA ALA A 74 24.25 12.40 23.84
C ALA A 74 24.05 13.67 24.70
N ARG A 75 23.61 13.49 25.96
CA ARG A 75 23.25 14.60 26.87
C ARG A 75 22.32 15.64 26.24
N THR A 76 21.34 15.20 25.45
CA THR A 76 20.40 16.10 24.78
C THR A 76 19.30 16.59 25.73
N THR A 77 18.96 17.87 25.66
CA THR A 77 17.77 18.46 26.30
C THR A 77 16.50 18.19 25.46
N PRO A 78 15.29 18.32 26.02
CA PRO A 78 14.03 18.21 25.27
C PRO A 78 13.99 19.09 24.01
N GLN A 79 14.42 20.34 24.13
CA GLN A 79 14.46 21.31 23.03
C GLN A 79 15.43 20.89 21.93
N GLN A 80 16.54 20.23 22.28
CA GLN A 80 17.49 19.72 21.31
C GLN A 80 16.96 18.49 20.58
N LYS A 81 16.20 17.61 21.25
CA LYS A 81 15.51 16.51 20.57
C LYS A 81 14.55 17.04 19.51
N LEU A 82 13.78 18.07 19.86
CA LEU A 82 12.87 18.76 18.96
C LEU A 82 13.62 19.33 17.73
N ALA A 83 14.70 20.09 17.97
CA ALA A 83 15.52 20.67 16.90
C ALA A 83 16.12 19.61 15.94
N ILE A 84 16.50 18.43 16.46
CA ILE A 84 16.96 17.32 15.62
C ILE A 84 15.84 16.82 14.72
N VAL A 85 14.63 16.61 15.26
CA VAL A 85 13.47 16.18 14.47
C VAL A 85 13.13 17.22 13.39
N GLU A 86 13.10 18.51 13.75
CA GLU A 86 12.86 19.60 12.81
C GLU A 86 13.90 19.66 11.70
N ALA A 87 15.18 19.43 12.00
CA ALA A 87 16.23 19.39 10.99
C ALA A 87 15.98 18.28 9.95
N TRP A 88 15.57 17.08 10.38
CA TRP A 88 15.21 16.00 9.45
C TRP A 88 13.96 16.34 8.63
N ARG A 89 12.91 16.85 9.26
CA ARG A 89 11.68 17.26 8.56
C ARG A 89 11.93 18.38 7.55
N SER A 90 12.83 19.32 7.85
CA SER A 90 13.20 20.42 6.95
C SER A 90 13.88 19.93 5.65
N ARG A 91 14.47 18.73 5.67
CA ARG A 91 14.99 18.05 4.47
C ARG A 91 13.93 17.31 3.66
N GLY A 92 12.67 17.36 4.10
CA GLY A 92 11.57 16.61 3.52
C GLY A 92 11.57 15.13 3.89
N GLU A 93 12.32 14.72 4.91
CA GLU A 93 12.31 13.33 5.39
C GLU A 93 11.10 13.07 6.28
N ILE A 94 10.58 11.83 6.23
CA ILE A 94 9.52 11.38 7.15
C ILE A 94 10.19 10.83 8.41
N THR A 95 9.87 11.43 9.55
CA THR A 95 10.50 11.16 10.84
C THR A 95 9.61 10.33 11.75
N ALA A 96 10.18 9.30 12.36
CA ALA A 96 9.55 8.57 13.46
C ALA A 96 10.40 8.75 14.72
N MET A 97 9.82 9.31 15.78
CA MET A 97 10.50 9.53 17.05
C MET A 97 9.98 8.55 18.10
N THR A 98 10.88 7.86 18.80
CA THR A 98 10.55 7.00 19.94
C THR A 98 10.90 7.68 21.25
N GLY A 99 10.01 7.61 22.24
CA GLY A 99 10.23 8.18 23.57
C GLY A 99 9.39 7.52 24.66
N ASP A 100 9.81 7.68 25.91
CA ASP A 100 9.12 7.13 27.08
C ASP A 100 8.88 8.20 28.16
N GLY A 101 9.66 9.28 28.18
CA GLY A 101 9.57 10.34 29.18
C GLY A 101 8.63 11.49 28.79
N VAL A 102 8.19 12.23 29.81
CA VAL A 102 7.48 13.53 29.65
C VAL A 102 8.31 14.50 28.80
N ASN A 103 9.63 14.41 28.94
CA ASN A 103 10.62 15.18 28.21
C ASN A 103 10.63 14.92 26.69
N ASP A 104 10.09 13.77 26.25
CA ASP A 104 10.01 13.42 24.83
C ASP A 104 8.73 13.93 24.18
N GLY A 105 7.72 14.33 24.97
CA GLY A 105 6.40 14.74 24.49
C GLY A 105 6.41 15.77 23.36
N PRO A 106 7.15 16.90 23.48
CA PRO A 106 7.20 17.90 22.39
C PRO A 106 7.75 17.32 21.08
N ALA A 107 8.80 16.52 21.16
CA ALA A 107 9.47 15.98 19.98
C ALA A 107 8.72 14.76 19.39
N LEU A 108 8.00 13.99 20.23
CA LEU A 108 7.02 12.99 19.79
C LEU A 108 5.91 13.62 18.94
N ARG A 109 5.30 14.72 19.40
CA ARG A 109 4.27 15.43 18.62
C ARG A 109 4.81 16.10 17.36
N GLN A 110 6.07 16.52 17.38
CA GLN A 110 6.68 17.21 16.24
C GLN A 110 7.10 16.23 15.14
N ALA A 111 7.37 14.97 15.46
CA ALA A 111 7.67 13.96 14.46
C ALA A 111 6.45 13.72 13.55
N ASP A 112 6.68 13.19 12.35
CA ASP A 112 5.57 12.76 11.49
C ASP A 112 4.85 11.54 12.08
N ILE A 113 5.57 10.76 12.89
CA ILE A 113 5.05 9.64 13.68
C ILE A 113 5.71 9.64 15.06
N GLY A 114 4.97 10.03 16.10
CA GLY A 114 5.37 9.84 17.49
C GLY A 114 5.14 8.40 17.95
N VAL A 115 6.13 7.77 18.57
CA VAL A 115 6.08 6.39 19.05
C VAL A 115 6.38 6.34 20.55
N ALA A 116 5.41 5.98 21.37
CA ALA A 116 5.57 5.85 22.82
C ALA A 116 5.72 4.40 23.28
N MET A 117 6.46 4.21 24.36
CA MET A 117 6.52 2.92 25.06
C MET A 117 5.23 2.69 25.85
N GLY A 118 4.65 1.50 25.77
CA GLY A 118 3.37 1.17 26.39
C GLY A 118 3.48 0.90 27.89
N ARG A 119 4.51 0.15 28.31
CA ARG A 119 4.70 -0.27 29.71
C ARG A 119 5.55 0.72 30.49
N ARG A 120 6.72 1.08 29.94
CA ARG A 120 7.66 2.01 30.60
C ARG A 120 7.38 3.48 30.29
N GLY A 121 6.53 3.76 29.30
CA GLY A 121 6.23 5.14 28.89
C GLY A 121 5.27 5.84 29.85
N THR A 122 5.58 7.08 30.16
CA THR A 122 4.69 7.97 30.91
C THR A 122 3.36 8.19 30.18
N GLU A 123 2.30 8.51 30.93
CA GLU A 123 0.99 8.82 30.33
C GLU A 123 1.10 10.01 29.36
N VAL A 124 1.91 11.02 29.71
CA VAL A 124 2.15 12.18 28.85
C VAL A 124 2.81 11.78 27.52
N ALA A 125 3.77 10.86 27.54
CA ALA A 125 4.39 10.36 26.31
C ALA A 125 3.39 9.60 25.44
N ARG A 126 2.54 8.74 26.04
CA ARG A 126 1.50 7.98 25.32
C ARG A 126 0.43 8.88 24.71
N GLN A 127 0.03 9.95 25.40
CA GLN A 127 -0.91 10.95 24.87
C GLN A 127 -0.31 11.84 23.77
N ALA A 128 1.03 11.97 23.74
CA ALA A 128 1.74 12.75 22.75
C ALA A 128 2.10 11.96 21.46
N ALA A 129 1.95 10.64 21.47
CA ALA A 129 2.36 9.77 20.38
C ALA A 129 1.17 9.33 19.49
N ASP A 130 1.46 9.08 18.21
CA ASP A 130 0.51 8.52 17.24
C ASP A 130 0.41 6.99 17.36
N LEU A 131 1.48 6.35 17.85
CA LEU A 131 1.60 4.90 18.00
C LEU A 131 2.16 4.53 19.37
N VAL A 132 1.58 3.51 20.01
CA VAL A 132 2.01 3.02 21.33
C VAL A 132 2.44 1.56 21.24
N LEU A 133 3.67 1.25 21.67
CA LEU A 133 4.25 -0.09 21.68
C LEU A 133 3.87 -0.84 22.96
N THR A 134 2.86 -1.69 22.92
CA THR A 134 2.36 -2.42 24.10
C THR A 134 3.36 -3.41 24.72
N ASP A 135 4.38 -3.80 23.95
CA ASP A 135 5.45 -4.71 24.33
C ASP A 135 6.79 -4.01 24.66
N ASP A 136 6.87 -2.69 24.47
CA ASP A 136 8.09 -1.91 24.60
C ASP A 136 9.26 -2.38 23.69
N GLU A 137 8.97 -3.02 22.55
CA GLU A 137 10.00 -3.55 21.65
C GLU A 137 10.17 -2.70 20.38
N LEU A 138 11.41 -2.24 20.12
CA LEU A 138 11.71 -1.48 18.90
C LEU A 138 11.53 -2.33 17.63
N ALA A 139 11.64 -3.65 17.74
CA ALA A 139 11.35 -4.57 16.63
C ALA A 139 9.90 -4.42 16.12
N THR A 140 8.96 -4.05 16.99
CA THR A 140 7.56 -3.84 16.63
C THR A 140 7.36 -2.61 15.75
N VAL A 141 8.24 -1.60 15.85
CA VAL A 141 8.28 -0.47 14.90
C VAL A 141 8.66 -0.95 13.49
N VAL A 142 9.61 -1.88 13.38
CA VAL A 142 10.01 -2.45 12.08
C VAL A 142 8.87 -3.23 11.45
N ALA A 143 8.15 -4.02 12.25
CA ALA A 143 6.94 -4.72 11.79
C ALA A 143 5.84 -3.74 11.35
N ALA A 144 5.65 -2.63 12.08
CA ALA A 144 4.72 -1.58 11.71
C ALA A 144 5.11 -0.89 10.38
N VAL A 145 6.40 -0.70 10.12
CA VAL A 145 6.89 -0.17 8.83
C VAL A 145 6.58 -1.15 7.68
N GLU A 146 6.81 -2.45 7.88
CA GLU A 146 6.46 -3.48 6.89
C GLU A 146 4.95 -3.48 6.59
N GLU A 147 4.14 -3.41 7.64
CA GLU A 147 2.69 -3.39 7.54
C GLU A 147 2.18 -2.10 6.86
N GLY A 148 2.76 -0.94 7.18
CA GLY A 148 2.46 0.31 6.50
C GLY A 148 2.78 0.24 5.00
N ARG A 149 3.90 -0.39 4.62
CA ARG A 149 4.25 -0.63 3.21
C ARG A 149 3.24 -1.57 2.52
N ARG A 150 2.75 -2.59 3.22
CA ARG A 150 1.70 -3.50 2.72
C ARG A 150 0.39 -2.75 2.45
N VAL A 151 -0.08 -2.00 3.44
CA VAL A 151 -1.32 -1.23 3.34
C VAL A 151 -1.25 -0.24 2.19
N TYR A 152 -0.15 0.52 2.07
CA TYR A 152 0.04 1.47 0.98
C TYR A 152 0.05 0.80 -0.41
N ASP A 153 0.78 -0.31 -0.57
CA ASP A 153 0.82 -1.05 -1.84
C ASP A 153 -0.57 -1.58 -2.22
N ASN A 154 -1.35 -2.02 -1.24
CA ASN A 154 -2.71 -2.52 -1.46
C ASN A 154 -3.68 -1.39 -1.83
N ILE A 155 -3.63 -0.24 -1.15
CA ILE A 155 -4.42 0.95 -1.51
C ILE A 155 -4.12 1.35 -2.95
N ARG A 156 -2.85 1.45 -3.33
CA ARG A 156 -2.45 1.82 -4.69
C ARG A 156 -2.92 0.80 -5.73
N ARG A 157 -2.85 -0.49 -5.42
CA ARG A 157 -3.36 -1.57 -6.29
C ARG A 157 -4.89 -1.46 -6.46
N PHE A 158 -5.62 -1.19 -5.37
CA PHE A 158 -7.05 -0.99 -5.39
C PHE A 158 -7.44 0.24 -6.23
N LEU A 159 -6.75 1.37 -6.06
CA LEU A 159 -7.01 2.57 -6.86
C LEU A 159 -6.78 2.33 -8.35
N VAL A 160 -5.69 1.65 -8.73
CA VAL A 160 -5.46 1.28 -10.13
C VAL A 160 -6.58 0.38 -10.66
N TYR A 161 -7.04 -0.59 -9.87
CA TYR A 161 -8.13 -1.49 -10.24
C TYR A 161 -9.48 -0.76 -10.38
N GLY A 162 -9.92 -0.05 -9.35
CA GLY A 162 -11.21 0.62 -9.32
C GLY A 162 -11.31 1.76 -10.33
N LEU A 163 -10.26 2.60 -10.44
CA LEU A 163 -10.25 3.67 -11.44
C LEU A 163 -10.18 3.12 -12.87
N ALA A 164 -9.47 2.02 -13.11
CA ALA A 164 -9.48 1.36 -14.42
C ALA A 164 -10.86 0.78 -14.75
N GLY A 165 -11.54 0.16 -13.78
CA GLY A 165 -12.91 -0.34 -13.92
C GLY A 165 -13.90 0.77 -14.27
N GLY A 166 -13.93 1.85 -13.47
CA GLY A 166 -14.80 3.00 -13.73
C GLY A 166 -14.48 3.71 -15.06
N THR A 167 -13.20 3.82 -15.42
CA THR A 167 -12.81 4.37 -16.74
C THR A 167 -13.27 3.46 -17.87
N ALA A 168 -13.18 2.13 -17.70
CA ALA A 168 -13.67 1.19 -18.69
C ALA A 168 -15.19 1.26 -18.85
N GLU A 169 -15.94 1.41 -17.77
CA GLU A 169 -17.40 1.63 -17.80
C GLU A 169 -17.75 2.88 -18.63
N ILE A 170 -17.06 4.00 -18.40
CA ILE A 170 -17.24 5.22 -19.20
C ILE A 170 -16.93 4.95 -20.67
N LEU A 171 -15.82 4.29 -20.98
CA LEU A 171 -15.44 3.95 -22.36
C LEU A 171 -16.47 3.04 -23.04
N VAL A 172 -16.99 2.04 -22.33
CA VAL A 172 -18.05 1.14 -22.81
C VAL A 172 -19.32 1.93 -23.14
N MET A 173 -19.73 2.84 -22.25
CA MET A 173 -20.93 3.66 -22.45
C MET A 173 -20.79 4.65 -23.61
N LEU A 174 -19.59 5.19 -23.83
CA LEU A 174 -19.32 6.14 -24.93
C LEU A 174 -19.13 5.44 -26.28
N ALA A 175 -18.36 4.34 -26.31
CA ALA A 175 -18.01 3.66 -27.56
C ALA A 175 -19.07 2.63 -28.01
N GLY A 176 -19.84 2.07 -27.08
CA GLY A 176 -20.86 1.06 -27.38
C GLY A 176 -21.88 1.52 -28.43
N PRO A 177 -22.49 2.72 -28.33
CA PRO A 177 -23.42 3.22 -29.33
C PRO A 177 -22.81 3.34 -30.74
N LEU A 178 -21.52 3.68 -30.84
CA LEU A 178 -20.80 3.73 -32.12
C LEU A 178 -20.63 2.35 -32.77
N LEU A 179 -20.64 1.29 -31.94
CA LEU A 179 -20.64 -0.11 -32.37
C LEU A 179 -22.07 -0.67 -32.53
N GLY A 180 -23.07 0.21 -32.48
CA GLY A 180 -24.49 -0.10 -32.59
C GLY A 180 -25.11 -0.71 -31.33
N LEU A 181 -24.41 -0.71 -30.20
CA LEU A 181 -24.94 -1.09 -28.89
C LEU A 181 -25.58 0.16 -28.25
N THR A 182 -26.83 0.46 -28.62
CA THR A 182 -27.50 1.76 -28.34
C THR A 182 -27.53 2.16 -26.87
N LEU A 183 -27.74 1.19 -25.97
CA LEU A 183 -27.64 1.37 -24.52
C LEU A 183 -26.80 0.22 -23.95
N PRO A 184 -25.47 0.35 -23.85
CA PRO A 184 -24.59 -0.77 -23.52
C PRO A 184 -24.92 -1.43 -22.18
N LEU A 185 -25.21 -0.63 -21.16
CA LEU A 185 -25.58 -1.07 -19.81
C LEU A 185 -26.68 -0.19 -19.23
N ARG A 186 -27.47 -0.79 -18.35
CA ARG A 186 -28.47 -0.07 -17.53
C ARG A 186 -27.83 0.44 -16.24
N ALA A 187 -28.41 1.48 -15.64
CA ALA A 187 -27.90 2.06 -14.40
C ALA A 187 -27.80 1.00 -13.26
N GLY A 188 -28.81 0.14 -13.12
CA GLY A 188 -28.79 -0.96 -12.14
C GLY A 188 -27.64 -1.95 -12.37
N GLN A 189 -27.31 -2.26 -13.63
CA GLN A 189 -26.20 -3.14 -13.99
C GLN A 189 -24.85 -2.52 -13.62
N ILE A 190 -24.67 -1.22 -13.89
CA ILE A 190 -23.47 -0.47 -13.50
C ILE A 190 -23.30 -0.45 -11.99
N LEU A 191 -24.38 -0.15 -11.24
CA LEU A 191 -24.35 -0.15 -9.77
C LEU A 191 -24.04 -1.55 -9.22
N TRP A 192 -24.60 -2.60 -9.82
CA TRP A 192 -24.32 -3.98 -9.42
C TRP A 192 -22.85 -4.35 -9.64
N ILE A 193 -22.28 -4.01 -10.80
CA ILE A 193 -20.86 -4.21 -11.10
C ILE A 193 -20.01 -3.48 -10.07
N ASN A 194 -20.27 -2.19 -9.82
CA ASN A 194 -19.52 -1.38 -8.87
C ASN A 194 -19.60 -1.92 -7.43
N LEU A 195 -20.77 -2.40 -7.01
CA LEU A 195 -20.94 -3.01 -5.68
C LEU A 195 -20.07 -4.26 -5.52
N LEU A 196 -20.05 -5.15 -6.52
CA LEU A 196 -19.26 -6.37 -6.47
C LEU A 196 -17.76 -6.10 -6.57
N THR A 197 -17.38 -5.16 -7.43
CA THR A 197 -15.98 -4.91 -7.76
C THR A 197 -15.31 -4.02 -6.71
N HIS A 198 -15.91 -2.88 -6.35
CA HIS A 198 -15.36 -1.96 -5.34
C HIS A 198 -15.65 -2.41 -3.91
N GLY A 199 -16.83 -2.98 -3.67
CA GLY A 199 -17.19 -3.52 -2.35
C GLY A 199 -16.48 -4.84 -2.09
N LEU A 200 -16.98 -5.93 -2.68
CA LEU A 200 -16.55 -7.28 -2.29
C LEU A 200 -15.09 -7.55 -2.65
N THR A 201 -14.71 -7.39 -3.92
CA THR A 201 -13.34 -7.68 -4.35
C THR A 201 -12.34 -6.58 -3.97
N GLY A 202 -12.79 -5.33 -3.89
CA GLY A 202 -11.97 -4.18 -3.51
C GLY A 202 -11.51 -4.26 -2.06
N VAL A 203 -12.42 -4.56 -1.13
CA VAL A 203 -12.08 -4.79 0.28
C VAL A 203 -11.16 -5.98 0.42
N ALA A 204 -11.42 -7.08 -0.29
CA ALA A 204 -10.58 -8.27 -0.25
C ALA A 204 -9.16 -8.05 -0.79
N MET A 205 -8.96 -7.08 -1.69
CA MET A 205 -7.64 -6.66 -2.16
C MET A 205 -6.82 -5.95 -1.06
N GLY A 206 -7.48 -5.30 -0.09
CA GLY A 206 -6.83 -4.69 1.07
C GLY A 206 -6.10 -5.71 1.97
N ALA A 207 -6.57 -6.96 1.95
CA ALA A 207 -5.99 -8.08 2.70
C ALA A 207 -4.86 -8.81 1.95
N GLU A 208 -4.43 -8.34 0.78
CA GLU A 208 -3.32 -8.98 0.08
C GLU A 208 -2.01 -8.91 0.91
N PRO A 209 -1.17 -9.95 0.85
CA PRO A 209 0.05 -10.02 1.63
C PRO A 209 1.10 -9.02 1.15
N VAL A 210 2.11 -8.81 2.01
CA VAL A 210 3.27 -7.98 1.73
C VAL A 210 3.94 -8.43 0.42
N VAL A 211 4.31 -7.47 -0.43
CA VAL A 211 5.05 -7.75 -1.66
C VAL A 211 6.47 -8.24 -1.30
N PRO A 212 6.98 -9.32 -1.91
CA PRO A 212 8.35 -9.78 -1.66
C PRO A 212 9.37 -8.66 -1.87
N GLY A 213 10.29 -8.51 -0.91
CA GLY A 213 11.29 -7.44 -0.95
C GLY A 213 10.77 -6.06 -0.51
N ALA A 214 9.55 -5.96 0.06
CA ALA A 214 9.03 -4.68 0.56
C ALA A 214 9.94 -4.04 1.62
N MET A 215 10.68 -4.83 2.41
CA MET A 215 11.67 -4.35 3.40
C MET A 215 13.10 -4.22 2.85
N HIS A 216 13.30 -4.36 1.54
CA HIS A 216 14.60 -4.21 0.87
C HIS A 216 14.60 -3.09 -0.18
N ARG A 217 13.50 -2.33 -0.29
CA ARG A 217 13.38 -1.14 -1.13
C ARG A 217 13.51 0.13 -0.27
N PRO A 218 14.01 1.24 -0.82
CA PRO A 218 14.05 2.51 -0.10
C PRO A 218 12.63 3.00 0.26
N PRO A 219 12.50 3.89 1.27
CA PRO A 219 11.26 4.60 1.53
C PRO A 219 10.75 5.33 0.28
N ARG A 220 9.43 5.46 0.15
CA ARG A 220 8.86 6.23 -0.96
C ARG A 220 9.19 7.71 -0.77
N PRO A 221 9.44 8.47 -1.86
CA PRO A 221 9.51 9.92 -1.78
C PRO A 221 8.18 10.50 -1.26
N PRO A 222 8.19 11.43 -0.28
CA PRO A 222 6.96 11.98 0.30
C PRO A 222 6.04 12.63 -0.74
N GLY A 223 6.62 13.38 -1.68
CA GLY A 223 5.90 14.08 -2.76
C GLY A 223 5.40 13.18 -3.90
N GLN A 224 5.65 11.86 -3.84
CA GLN A 224 5.17 10.95 -4.89
C GLN A 224 3.64 10.83 -4.82
N GLN A 225 2.96 11.25 -5.88
CA GLN A 225 1.52 11.05 -6.06
C GLN A 225 1.16 9.57 -6.06
N ILE A 226 -0.05 9.24 -5.60
CA ILE A 226 -0.51 7.86 -5.44
C ILE A 226 -0.61 7.09 -6.78
N LEU A 227 -0.93 7.81 -7.87
CA LEU A 227 -0.91 7.28 -9.25
C LEU A 227 0.40 7.56 -10.01
N GLY A 228 1.43 8.03 -9.31
CA GLY A 228 2.77 8.24 -9.86
C GLY A 228 3.46 6.92 -10.25
N GLY A 229 4.71 7.00 -10.70
CA GLY A 229 5.56 5.82 -10.96
C GLY A 229 4.91 4.78 -11.90
N GLY A 230 4.29 5.22 -12.99
CA GLY A 230 3.69 4.34 -14.00
C GLY A 230 2.29 3.78 -13.67
N ALA A 231 1.73 4.07 -12.49
CA ALA A 231 0.43 3.55 -12.11
C ALA A 231 -0.72 4.10 -12.98
N TRP A 232 -0.65 5.36 -13.42
CA TRP A 232 -1.63 5.92 -14.34
C TRP A 232 -1.60 5.27 -15.74
N HIS A 233 -0.40 5.00 -16.30
CA HIS A 233 -0.28 4.25 -17.58
C HIS A 233 -0.90 2.86 -17.44
N ARG A 234 -0.67 2.22 -16.29
CA ARG A 234 -1.22 0.92 -15.97
C ARG A 234 -2.74 0.95 -15.88
N MET A 235 -3.29 1.96 -15.21
CA MET A 235 -4.73 2.19 -15.12
C MET A 235 -5.33 2.36 -16.52
N LEU A 236 -4.77 3.21 -17.38
CA LEU A 236 -5.27 3.42 -18.74
C LEU A 236 -5.21 2.14 -19.58
N PHE A 237 -4.08 1.43 -19.54
CA PHE A 237 -3.94 0.16 -20.24
C PHE A 237 -5.01 -0.86 -19.83
N LEU A 238 -5.23 -1.02 -18.50
CA LEU A 238 -6.26 -1.93 -18.00
C LEU A 238 -7.66 -1.46 -18.38
N ALA A 239 -7.95 -0.16 -18.31
CA ALA A 239 -9.24 0.40 -18.70
C ALA A 239 -9.55 0.11 -20.17
N THR A 240 -8.58 0.34 -21.07
CA THR A 240 -8.72 0.06 -22.50
C THR A 240 -8.97 -1.43 -22.76
N VAL A 241 -8.22 -2.33 -22.11
CA VAL A 241 -8.42 -3.77 -22.28
C VAL A 241 -9.78 -4.22 -21.75
N VAL A 242 -10.19 -3.74 -20.58
CA VAL A 242 -11.50 -4.07 -19.98
C VAL A 242 -12.64 -3.59 -20.90
N ALA A 243 -12.55 -2.38 -21.43
CA ALA A 243 -13.53 -1.83 -22.35
C ALA A 243 -13.56 -2.60 -23.68
N ALA A 244 -12.40 -2.81 -24.31
CA ALA A 244 -12.31 -3.53 -25.60
C ALA A 244 -12.79 -4.98 -25.49
N SER A 245 -12.42 -5.68 -24.41
CA SER A 245 -12.84 -7.07 -24.15
C SER A 245 -14.35 -7.19 -23.99
N SER A 246 -14.96 -6.31 -23.18
CA SER A 246 -16.40 -6.33 -22.91
C SER A 246 -17.25 -5.85 -24.11
N LEU A 247 -16.83 -4.80 -24.80
CA LEU A 247 -17.46 -4.36 -26.05
C LEU A 247 -17.34 -5.43 -27.14
N GLY A 248 -16.17 -6.04 -27.29
CA GLY A 248 -15.95 -7.15 -28.24
C GLY A 248 -16.91 -8.31 -27.97
N ALA A 249 -17.06 -8.72 -26.72
CA ALA A 249 -18.02 -9.75 -26.33
C ALA A 249 -19.47 -9.34 -26.66
N GLY A 250 -19.86 -8.08 -26.40
CA GLY A 250 -21.18 -7.56 -26.74
C GLY A 250 -21.45 -7.53 -28.25
N VAL A 251 -20.48 -7.09 -29.06
CA VAL A 251 -20.58 -7.08 -30.52
C VAL A 251 -20.72 -8.48 -31.07
N VAL A 252 -19.88 -9.43 -30.62
CA VAL A 252 -19.95 -10.83 -31.04
C VAL A 252 -21.30 -11.45 -30.65
N ALA A 253 -21.75 -11.21 -29.41
CA ALA A 253 -23.05 -11.69 -28.94
C ALA A 253 -24.20 -11.17 -29.81
N ARG A 254 -24.16 -9.90 -30.22
CA ARG A 254 -25.16 -9.32 -31.12
C ARG A 254 -25.17 -10.00 -32.49
N HIS A 255 -23.99 -10.27 -33.06
CA HIS A 255 -23.88 -10.97 -34.36
C HIS A 255 -24.39 -12.41 -34.28
N TRP A 256 -24.27 -13.06 -33.12
CA TRP A 256 -24.78 -14.41 -32.89
C TRP A 256 -26.24 -14.47 -32.45
N GLY A 257 -26.95 -13.33 -32.39
CA GLY A 257 -28.34 -13.29 -31.94
C GLY A 257 -28.54 -13.61 -30.45
N LEU A 258 -27.47 -13.50 -29.65
CA LEU A 258 -27.53 -13.66 -28.19
C LEU A 258 -28.04 -12.37 -27.52
N PRO A 259 -28.53 -12.44 -26.27
CA PRO A 259 -28.89 -11.26 -25.47
C PRO A 259 -27.64 -10.43 -25.12
N TRP A 260 -27.19 -9.63 -26.09
CA TRP A 260 -25.89 -8.96 -26.10
C TRP A 260 -25.67 -8.03 -24.91
N GLN A 261 -26.72 -7.39 -24.39
CA GLN A 261 -26.62 -6.51 -23.21
C GLN A 261 -26.25 -7.30 -21.95
N SER A 262 -26.85 -8.48 -21.77
CA SER A 262 -26.55 -9.36 -20.63
C SER A 262 -25.19 -10.04 -20.77
N VAL A 263 -24.77 -10.35 -22.00
CA VAL A 263 -23.40 -10.84 -22.27
C VAL A 263 -22.37 -9.75 -21.99
N LEU A 264 -22.61 -8.51 -22.42
CA LEU A 264 -21.71 -7.39 -22.17
C LEU A 264 -21.60 -7.09 -20.67
N PHE A 265 -22.72 -7.07 -19.93
CA PHE A 265 -22.74 -6.97 -18.47
C PHE A 265 -21.86 -8.04 -17.81
N LEU A 266 -22.06 -9.32 -18.17
CA LEU A 266 -21.30 -10.40 -17.59
C LEU A 266 -19.82 -10.33 -18.00
N ALA A 267 -19.52 -10.01 -19.26
CA ALA A 267 -18.15 -9.90 -19.78
C ALA A 267 -17.37 -8.74 -19.15
N LEU A 268 -18.02 -7.60 -18.90
CA LEU A 268 -17.42 -6.47 -18.20
C LEU A 268 -17.04 -6.86 -16.76
N LEU A 269 -17.99 -7.42 -16.00
CA LEU A 269 -17.73 -7.90 -14.66
C LEU A 269 -16.64 -8.98 -14.65
N ALA A 270 -16.76 -9.98 -15.53
CA ALA A 270 -15.81 -11.09 -15.62
C ALA A 270 -14.40 -10.61 -15.96
N THR A 271 -14.25 -9.63 -16.86
CA THR A 271 -12.94 -9.05 -17.18
C THR A 271 -12.34 -8.33 -15.97
N GLN A 272 -13.14 -7.55 -15.22
CA GLN A 272 -12.68 -6.90 -13.99
C GLN A 272 -12.28 -7.92 -12.90
N LEU A 273 -13.05 -8.99 -12.71
CA LEU A 273 -12.69 -10.11 -11.83
C LEU A 273 -11.42 -10.84 -12.32
N GLY A 274 -11.20 -10.91 -13.62
CA GLY A 274 -9.94 -11.36 -14.20
C GLY A 274 -8.78 -10.45 -13.80
N VAL A 275 -8.95 -9.14 -13.95
CA VAL A 275 -7.95 -8.13 -13.58
C VAL A 275 -7.58 -8.23 -12.10
N VAL A 276 -8.56 -8.33 -11.18
CA VAL A 276 -8.29 -8.37 -9.74
C VAL A 276 -7.41 -9.59 -9.37
N LEU A 277 -7.68 -10.76 -9.94
CA LEU A 277 -6.84 -11.96 -9.79
C LEU A 277 -5.47 -11.80 -10.44
N GLY A 278 -5.45 -11.22 -11.64
CA GLY A 278 -4.24 -10.94 -12.41
C GLY A 278 -3.37 -9.84 -11.81
N LEU A 279 -3.84 -9.06 -10.83
CA LEU A 279 -3.05 -8.08 -10.08
C LEU A 279 -2.33 -8.69 -8.87
N ARG A 280 -2.76 -9.86 -8.36
CA ARG A 280 -2.12 -10.54 -7.23
C ARG A 280 -0.67 -10.88 -7.51
N THR A 281 0.23 -10.67 -6.54
CA THR A 281 1.65 -11.02 -6.68
C THR A 281 1.81 -12.49 -7.08
N ARG A 282 1.19 -13.40 -6.33
CA ARG A 282 1.10 -14.84 -6.64
C ARG A 282 -0.36 -15.21 -6.88
N LEU A 283 -0.67 -15.91 -7.97
CA LEU A 283 -2.06 -16.33 -8.27
C LEU A 283 -2.61 -17.21 -7.14
N LEU A 284 -1.83 -18.23 -6.79
CA LEU A 284 -2.14 -19.23 -5.79
C LEU A 284 -1.37 -18.89 -4.51
N THR A 285 -1.97 -18.09 -3.63
CA THR A 285 -1.48 -17.88 -2.27
C THR A 285 -2.57 -18.21 -1.27
N ARG A 286 -2.17 -18.85 -0.16
CA ARG A 286 -3.04 -19.16 0.98
C ARG A 286 -3.07 -18.03 2.03
N GLN A 287 -2.20 -17.03 1.90
CA GLN A 287 -2.12 -15.91 2.86
C GLN A 287 -3.33 -14.98 2.78
N ASN A 288 -4.00 -14.91 1.62
CA ASN A 288 -5.25 -14.20 1.44
C ASN A 288 -6.25 -15.09 0.69
N LEU A 289 -7.03 -15.87 1.44
CA LEU A 289 -8.16 -16.64 0.89
C LEU A 289 -9.39 -15.77 0.66
N PHE A 290 -9.45 -14.58 1.29
CA PHE A 290 -10.59 -13.70 1.17
C PHE A 290 -10.77 -13.18 -0.27
N LEU A 291 -9.69 -12.86 -0.99
CA LEU A 291 -9.79 -12.42 -2.39
C LEU A 291 -10.38 -13.49 -3.34
N PRO A 292 -9.86 -14.73 -3.44
CA PRO A 292 -10.49 -15.73 -4.31
C PRO A 292 -11.92 -16.09 -3.88
N LEU A 293 -12.23 -16.07 -2.57
CA LEU A 293 -13.60 -16.25 -2.08
C LEU A 293 -14.50 -15.09 -2.50
N SER A 294 -14.01 -13.84 -2.45
CA SER A 294 -14.75 -12.65 -2.92
C SER A 294 -15.04 -12.73 -4.41
N VAL A 295 -14.08 -13.19 -5.22
CA VAL A 295 -14.28 -13.39 -6.66
C VAL A 295 -15.29 -14.49 -6.93
N LEU A 296 -15.20 -15.62 -6.23
CA LEU A 296 -16.18 -16.70 -6.34
C LEU A 296 -17.58 -16.21 -5.96
N ALA A 297 -17.71 -15.49 -4.86
CA ALA A 297 -18.97 -14.89 -4.44
C ALA A 297 -19.50 -13.88 -5.48
N SER A 298 -18.64 -13.04 -6.08
CA SER A 298 -19.04 -12.15 -7.18
C SER A 298 -19.51 -12.91 -8.42
N VAL A 299 -18.89 -14.05 -8.76
CA VAL A 299 -19.34 -14.91 -9.86
C VAL A 299 -20.71 -15.53 -9.55
N LEU A 300 -20.92 -16.01 -8.32
CA LEU A 300 -22.22 -16.53 -7.88
C LEU A 300 -23.31 -15.46 -7.89
N LEU A 301 -23.00 -14.24 -7.44
CA LEU A 301 -23.91 -13.10 -7.47
C LEU A 301 -24.18 -12.62 -8.91
N ALA A 302 -23.22 -12.74 -9.82
CA ALA A 302 -23.45 -12.51 -11.25
C ALA A 302 -24.38 -13.58 -11.85
N GLY A 303 -24.20 -14.84 -11.48
CA GLY A 303 -25.14 -15.91 -11.84
C GLY A 303 -26.55 -15.64 -11.28
N ALA A 304 -26.64 -15.23 -10.01
CA ALA A 304 -27.90 -14.84 -9.39
C ALA A 304 -28.60 -13.71 -10.16
N ALA A 305 -27.84 -12.69 -10.58
CA ALA A 305 -28.32 -11.60 -11.41
C ALA A 305 -28.87 -12.06 -12.78
N LEU A 306 -28.42 -13.18 -13.33
CA LEU A 306 -28.85 -13.70 -14.63
C LEU A 306 -29.98 -14.75 -14.55
N TYR A 307 -30.13 -15.44 -13.42
CA TYR A 307 -31.03 -16.60 -13.31
C TYR A 307 -32.12 -16.46 -12.23
N ILE A 308 -31.97 -15.59 -11.23
CA ILE A 308 -33.00 -15.39 -10.20
C ILE A 308 -34.04 -14.37 -10.72
N PRO A 309 -35.35 -14.72 -10.78
CA PRO A 309 -36.38 -13.87 -11.39
C PRO A 309 -36.43 -12.44 -10.82
N PHE A 310 -36.33 -12.29 -9.50
CA PHE A 310 -36.33 -10.97 -8.85
C PHE A 310 -35.13 -10.10 -9.25
N LEU A 311 -33.92 -10.68 -9.29
CA LEU A 311 -32.74 -9.91 -9.68
C LEU A 311 -32.74 -9.61 -11.17
N ARG A 312 -33.26 -10.53 -11.99
CA ARG A 312 -33.45 -10.31 -13.42
C ARG A 312 -34.40 -9.17 -13.72
N SER A 313 -35.50 -9.02 -12.98
CA SER A 313 -36.42 -7.91 -13.20
C SER A 313 -35.82 -6.58 -12.77
N VAL A 314 -35.04 -6.56 -11.69
CA VAL A 314 -34.39 -5.34 -11.17
C VAL A 314 -33.20 -4.89 -12.04
N LEU A 315 -32.37 -5.83 -12.47
CA LEU A 315 -31.19 -5.55 -13.31
C LEU A 315 -31.50 -5.61 -14.81
N GLU A 316 -32.74 -6.00 -15.12
CA GLU A 316 -33.31 -6.16 -16.44
C GLU A 316 -32.39 -6.98 -17.37
N THR A 317 -32.02 -8.17 -16.88
CA THR A 317 -31.10 -9.13 -17.52
C THR A 317 -31.84 -10.36 -18.06
N GLU A 318 -31.19 -11.01 -19.02
CA GLU A 318 -31.67 -12.21 -19.68
C GLU A 318 -30.76 -13.41 -19.38
N PRO A 319 -31.31 -14.63 -19.25
CA PRO A 319 -30.52 -15.84 -19.02
C PRO A 319 -29.58 -16.09 -20.20
N LEU A 320 -28.38 -16.57 -19.91
CA LEU A 320 -27.37 -16.83 -20.93
C LEU A 320 -27.23 -18.33 -21.18
N GLY A 321 -27.09 -18.72 -22.45
CA GLY A 321 -26.59 -20.04 -22.80
C GLY A 321 -25.08 -20.15 -22.60
N TRP A 322 -24.54 -21.36 -22.81
CA TRP A 322 -23.10 -21.63 -22.70
C TRP A 322 -22.22 -20.74 -23.59
N ALA A 323 -22.71 -20.33 -24.76
CA ALA A 323 -21.98 -19.41 -25.64
C ALA A 323 -21.76 -18.03 -24.98
N GLY A 324 -22.79 -17.47 -24.35
CA GLY A 324 -22.69 -16.18 -23.65
C GLY A 324 -21.78 -16.24 -22.42
N VAL A 325 -21.88 -17.33 -21.65
CA VAL A 325 -20.97 -17.58 -20.52
C VAL A 325 -19.53 -17.79 -21.01
N GLY A 326 -19.34 -18.48 -22.13
CA GLY A 326 -18.04 -18.69 -22.77
C GLY A 326 -17.36 -17.38 -23.16
N LEU A 327 -18.10 -16.44 -23.77
CA LEU A 327 -17.59 -15.11 -24.09
C LEU A 327 -17.12 -14.36 -22.84
N ALA A 328 -17.89 -14.41 -21.75
CA ALA A 328 -17.49 -13.80 -20.49
C ALA A 328 -16.28 -14.48 -19.83
N ALA A 329 -16.17 -15.82 -19.93
CA ALA A 329 -15.02 -16.56 -19.43
C ALA A 329 -13.73 -16.19 -20.18
N VAL A 330 -13.79 -16.06 -21.52
CA VAL A 330 -12.68 -15.54 -22.32
C VAL A 330 -12.32 -14.13 -21.88
N ALA A 331 -13.32 -13.27 -21.65
CA ALA A 331 -13.11 -11.92 -21.17
C ALA A 331 -12.38 -11.88 -19.80
N ALA A 332 -12.73 -12.78 -18.87
CA ALA A 332 -12.02 -12.94 -17.59
C ALA A 332 -10.55 -13.34 -17.77
N VAL A 333 -10.28 -14.31 -18.64
CA VAL A 333 -8.90 -14.73 -18.95
C VAL A 333 -8.10 -13.57 -19.53
N THR A 334 -8.69 -12.81 -20.45
CA THR A 334 -8.08 -11.61 -21.05
C THR A 334 -7.73 -10.57 -19.99
N GLY A 335 -8.66 -10.26 -19.06
CA GLY A 335 -8.40 -9.34 -17.96
C GLY A 335 -7.26 -9.80 -17.05
N CYS A 336 -7.22 -11.08 -16.72
CA CYS A 336 -6.14 -11.67 -15.90
C CYS A 336 -4.79 -11.60 -16.61
N ALA A 337 -4.75 -11.97 -17.90
CA ALA A 337 -3.55 -11.91 -18.73
C ALA A 337 -3.02 -10.47 -18.88
N ALA A 338 -3.89 -9.49 -19.10
CA ALA A 338 -3.51 -8.08 -19.19
C ALA A 338 -2.96 -7.54 -17.87
N ALA A 339 -3.59 -7.88 -16.74
CA ALA A 339 -3.10 -7.51 -15.43
C ALA A 339 -1.73 -8.14 -15.08
N ARG A 340 -1.46 -9.35 -15.57
CA ARG A 340 -0.15 -10.01 -15.50
C ARG A 340 0.88 -9.31 -16.39
N LEU A 341 0.52 -9.05 -17.64
CA LEU A 341 1.39 -8.40 -18.63
C LEU A 341 1.80 -7.00 -18.19
N SER A 342 0.86 -6.22 -17.66
CA SER A 342 1.14 -4.88 -17.15
C SER A 342 2.15 -4.86 -15.99
N ARG A 343 2.37 -5.97 -15.27
CA ARG A 343 3.45 -6.07 -14.27
C ARG A 343 4.82 -6.33 -14.86
N ALA A 344 4.87 -6.94 -16.04
CA ALA A 344 6.11 -7.23 -16.73
C ALA A 344 6.61 -5.99 -17.49
N ILE A 345 5.71 -5.33 -18.22
CA ILE A 345 6.04 -4.21 -19.11
C ILE A 345 6.22 -2.91 -18.34
N LEU A 346 5.36 -2.62 -17.35
CA LEU A 346 5.37 -1.35 -16.62
C LEU A 346 6.19 -1.42 -15.32
N ARG A 347 7.19 -2.31 -15.26
CA ARG A 347 8.23 -2.19 -14.22
C ARG A 347 8.95 -0.88 -14.50
N THR A 348 8.63 0.16 -13.74
CA THR A 348 9.50 1.32 -13.68
C THR A 348 10.89 0.82 -13.29
N PRO A 349 11.91 1.00 -14.13
CA PRO A 349 13.27 0.65 -13.74
C PRO A 349 13.58 1.41 -12.43
N PRO A 350 14.41 0.82 -11.54
CA PRO A 350 14.87 1.57 -10.38
C PRO A 350 15.51 2.86 -10.91
N ARG A 351 14.92 4.00 -10.54
CA ARG A 351 15.57 5.30 -10.77
C ARG A 351 16.87 5.24 -9.97
N ARG A 352 18.00 5.26 -10.67
CA ARG A 352 19.33 5.37 -10.08
C ARG A 352 19.47 6.66 -9.31
#